data_AF-A0A2V5R0N4-F1
#
_entry.id   AF-A0A2V5R0N4-F1
#
_cell.length_a   1.000
_cell.length_b   1.000
_cell.length_c   1.000
_cell.angle_alpha   90.00
_cell.angle_beta   90.00
_cell.angle_gamma   90.00
#
_symmetry.space_group_name_H-M   'P 1'
#
loop_
_entity.id
_entity.type
_entity.pdbx_description
1 polymer ?
#
loop_
_entity_poly.entity_id
_entity_poly.type
_entity_poly.pdbx_seq_one_letter_code
_entity_poly.pdbx_strand_id
1 'polypeptide(L)' 'MNVTTMTTQRTNYGVKEIAKLFPSLMKIKQKSLREKVAAVWNEAITTGCGGKGWTFAELRALKFTLLAGDIDMRF' A
#
# COMPACT_ATOMS: atom_id res chain seq x y z
N MET A 1 31.87 -11.39 -1.23
CA MET A 1 30.66 -10.85 -0.58
C MET A 1 29.48 -11.19 -1.47
N ASN A 2 28.68 -12.19 -1.12
CA ASN A 2 27.55 -12.62 -1.94
C ASN A 2 26.35 -11.75 -1.57
N VAL A 3 26.01 -10.79 -2.45
CA VAL A 3 24.78 -10.02 -2.34
C VAL A 3 23.65 -10.93 -2.83
N THR A 4 23.00 -11.63 -1.88
CA THR A 4 21.79 -12.40 -2.19
C THR A 4 20.70 -11.42 -2.59
N THR A 5 20.45 -11.29 -3.89
CA THR A 5 19.30 -10.57 -4.43
C THR A 5 18.04 -11.24 -3.90
N MET A 6 17.41 -10.68 -2.87
CA MET A 6 16.06 -11.05 -2.47
C MET A 6 15.13 -10.66 -3.62
N THR A 7 14.78 -11.62 -4.47
CA THR A 7 13.74 -11.46 -5.47
C THR A 7 12.45 -11.16 -4.71
N THR A 8 12.01 -9.90 -4.70
CA THR A 8 10.69 -9.52 -4.18
C THR A 8 9.67 -10.26 -5.03
N GLN A 9 9.20 -11.43 -4.58
CA GLN A 9 8.07 -12.09 -5.21
C GLN A 9 6.93 -11.06 -5.24
N ARG A 10 6.39 -10.76 -6.43
CA ARG A 10 5.24 -9.86 -6.58
C ARG A 10 4.11 -10.39 -5.73
N THR A 11 3.95 -9.78 -4.56
CA THR A 11 3.00 -10.25 -3.55
C THR A 11 1.66 -9.65 -3.93
N ASN A 12 0.70 -10.47 -4.33
CA ASN A 12 -0.65 -10.00 -4.64
C ASN A 12 -1.49 -9.96 -3.36
N TYR A 13 -1.91 -8.78 -2.94
CA TYR A 13 -2.67 -8.55 -1.72
C TYR A 13 -4.17 -8.46 -2.00
N GLY A 14 -4.97 -9.25 -1.27
CA GLY A 14 -6.43 -9.19 -1.31
C GLY A 14 -7.02 -8.22 -0.28
N VAL A 15 -8.35 -8.15 -0.24
CA VAL A 15 -9.10 -7.27 0.69
C VAL A 15 -8.67 -7.48 2.14
N LYS A 16 -8.44 -8.73 2.57
CA LYS A 16 -8.09 -9.05 3.95
C LYS A 16 -6.69 -8.55 4.31
N GLU A 17 -5.75 -8.67 3.39
CA GLU A 17 -4.38 -8.20 3.56
C GLU A 17 -4.38 -6.67 3.61
N ILE A 18 -4.98 -5.99 2.62
CA ILE A 18 -5.04 -4.53 2.59
C ILE A 18 -5.75 -3.96 3.83
N ALA A 19 -6.79 -4.63 4.34
CA ALA A 19 -7.48 -4.22 5.56
C ALA A 19 -6.60 -4.23 6.82
N LYS A 20 -5.47 -4.96 6.83
CA LYS A 20 -4.50 -4.90 7.93
C LYS A 20 -3.76 -3.56 7.99
N LEU A 21 -3.62 -2.88 6.85
CA LEU A 21 -3.04 -1.54 6.76
C LEU A 21 -4.12 -0.45 6.89
N PHE A 22 -5.28 -0.68 6.26
CA PHE A 22 -6.39 0.28 6.23
C PHE A 22 -7.70 -0.37 6.72
N PRO A 23 -7.92 -0.48 8.04
CA PRO A 23 -9.11 -1.15 8.58
C PRO A 23 -10.44 -0.50 8.13
N SER A 24 -10.42 0.79 7.78
CA SER A 24 -11.56 1.52 7.23
C SER A 24 -12.08 0.92 5.92
N LEU A 25 -11.27 0.17 5.17
CA LEU A 25 -11.70 -0.58 3.98
C LEU A 25 -12.91 -1.47 4.27
N MET A 26 -12.97 -2.06 5.46
CA MET A 26 -14.07 -2.95 5.86
C MET A 26 -15.39 -2.21 6.12
N LYS A 27 -15.37 -0.88 6.23
CA LYS A 27 -16.58 -0.05 6.35
C LYS A 27 -17.33 0.10 5.01
N ILE A 28 -16.68 -0.20 3.88
CA ILE A 28 -17.33 -0.22 2.58
C ILE A 28 -18.28 -1.43 2.52
N LYS A 29 -19.58 -1.17 2.58
CA LYS A 29 -20.63 -2.21 2.59
C LYS A 29 -20.76 -2.94 1.25
N GLN A 30 -20.63 -2.21 0.14
CA GLN A 30 -20.71 -2.81 -1.20
C GLN A 30 -19.45 -3.64 -1.48
N LYS A 31 -19.61 -4.97 -1.62
CA LYS A 31 -18.51 -5.92 -1.79
C LYS A 31 -17.65 -5.60 -3.02
N SER A 32 -18.28 -5.36 -4.17
CA SER A 32 -17.59 -5.06 -5.43
C SER A 32 -16.76 -3.77 -5.36
N LEU A 33 -17.29 -2.73 -4.70
CA LEU A 33 -16.55 -1.50 -4.47
C LEU A 33 -15.34 -1.73 -3.57
N ARG A 34 -15.52 -2.49 -2.47
CA ARG A 34 -14.42 -2.84 -1.56
C ARG A 34 -13.29 -3.61 -2.26
N GLU A 35 -13.65 -4.53 -3.14
CA GLU A 35 -12.69 -5.29 -3.96
C GLU A 35 -11.92 -4.39 -4.93
N LYS A 36 -12.61 -3.46 -5.60
CA LYS A 36 -11.96 -2.47 -6.48
C LYS A 36 -10.99 -1.57 -5.72
N VAL A 37 -11.40 -1.06 -4.56
CA VAL A 37 -10.53 -0.23 -3.71
C VAL A 37 -9.31 -1.03 -3.25
N ALA A 38 -9.49 -2.29 -2.84
CA ALA A 38 -8.36 -3.15 -2.48
C ALA A 38 -7.40 -3.39 -3.66
N ALA A 39 -7.93 -3.57 -4.88
CA ALA A 39 -7.11 -3.76 -6.07
C ALA A 39 -6.25 -2.53 -6.39
N VAL A 40 -6.81 -1.32 -6.29
CA VAL A 40 -6.05 -0.06 -6.46
C VAL A 40 -4.93 0.05 -5.42
N TRP A 41 -5.21 -0.30 -4.16
CA TRP A 41 -4.17 -0.32 -3.12
C TRP A 41 -3.09 -1.36 -3.39
N ASN A 42 -3.47 -2.56 -3.81
CA ASN A 42 -2.52 -3.61 -4.17
C ASN A 42 -1.60 -3.14 -5.31
N GLU A 43 -2.15 -2.53 -6.35
CA GLU A 43 -1.36 -1.95 -7.43
C GLU A 43 -0.40 -0.88 -6.88
N ALA A 44 -0.89 0.13 -6.16
CA ALA A 44 -0.05 1.20 -5.62
C ALA A 44 1.09 0.68 -4.74
N ILE A 45 0.84 -0.35 -3.94
CA ILE A 45 1.84 -0.99 -3.09
C ILE A 45 2.84 -1.77 -3.93
N THR A 46 2.40 -2.56 -4.90
CA THR A 46 3.28 -3.46 -5.66
C THR A 46 4.01 -2.79 -6.82
N THR A 47 3.53 -1.64 -7.30
CA THR A 47 4.12 -0.88 -8.42
C THR A 47 4.67 0.48 -8.01
N GLY A 48 4.40 0.94 -6.78
CA GLY A 48 4.92 2.20 -6.25
C GLY A 48 6.46 2.27 -6.21
N CYS A 49 7.01 3.42 -5.82
CA CYS A 49 8.47 3.66 -5.79
C CYS A 49 9.15 3.44 -7.16
N GLY A 50 8.51 3.91 -8.24
CA GLY A 50 9.05 3.77 -9.60
C GLY A 50 9.15 2.32 -10.08
N GLY A 51 8.16 1.48 -9.75
CA GLY A 51 8.09 0.08 -10.18
C GLY A 51 8.80 -0.92 -9.26
N LYS A 52 9.38 -0.47 -8.14
CA LYS A 52 10.06 -1.34 -7.16
C LYS A 52 9.10 -1.94 -6.12
N GLY A 53 7.92 -1.34 -5.97
CA GLY A 53 6.92 -1.74 -4.99
C GLY A 53 7.39 -1.52 -3.55
N TRP A 54 6.51 -1.89 -2.62
CA TRP A 54 6.74 -1.87 -1.19
C TRP A 54 6.18 -3.15 -0.57
N THR A 55 6.86 -3.67 0.43
CA THR A 55 6.31 -4.68 1.34
C THR A 55 5.53 -4.01 2.46
N PHE A 56 4.63 -4.77 3.10
CA PHE A 56 3.89 -4.27 4.27
C PHE A 56 4.80 -3.91 5.45
N ALA A 57 5.95 -4.58 5.59
CA ALA A 57 6.91 -4.28 6.64
C ALA A 57 7.57 -2.92 6.40
N GLU A 58 7.99 -2.66 5.15
CA GLU A 58 8.55 -1.37 4.75
C GLU A 58 7.52 -0.24 4.93
N LEU A 59 6.28 -0.43 4.47
CA LEU A 59 5.21 0.57 4.66
C LEU A 59 4.94 0.90 6.12
N ARG A 60 4.98 -0.10 7.02
CA ARG A 60 4.81 0.13 8.47
C ARG A 60 6.05 0.76 9.12
N ALA A 61 7.22 0.53 8.56
CA ALA A 61 8.48 1.09 9.04
C ALA A 61 8.65 2.56 8.61
N LEU A 62 7.91 3.03 7.59
CA LEU A 62 7.81 4.44 7.26
C LEU A 62 7.21 5.19 8.45
N LYS A 63 8.09 5.78 9.27
CA LYS A 63 7.69 6.89 10.12
C LYS A 63 7.28 7.99 9.15
N PHE A 64 5.99 8.30 9.08
CA PHE A 64 5.52 9.50 8.38
C PHE A 64 6.14 10.70 9.10
N THR A 65 7.38 11.06 8.76
CA THR A 65 7.78 12.45 8.83
C THR A 65 7.00 13.10 7.71
N LEU A 66 5.83 13.65 8.06
CA LEU A 66 5.16 14.67 7.28
C LEU A 66 6.20 15.79 7.05
N LEU A 67 7.00 15.63 5.99
CA LEU A 67 7.80 16.69 5.38
C LEU A 67 6.97 17.44 4.34
N ALA A 68 5.65 17.24 4.31
CA ALA A 68 4.78 18.24 3.74
C ALA A 68 4.59 19.30 4.83
N GLY A 69 5.23 20.45 4.67
CA GLY A 69 4.76 21.69 5.29
C GLY A 69 3.30 21.96 4.89
N ASP A 70 2.71 23.02 5.46
CA ASP A 70 1.28 23.34 5.32
C ASP A 70 0.74 23.08 3.89
N ILE A 71 -0.10 22.06 3.75
CA ILE A 71 -0.77 21.73 2.49
C ILE A 71 -2.04 22.59 2.45
N ASP A 72 -2.00 23.68 1.69
CA ASP A 72 -3.18 24.47 1.36
C ASP A 72 -4.02 23.71 0.30
N MET A 73 -5.05 22.99 0.75
CA MET A 73 -6.04 22.36 -0.12
C MET A 73 -7.12 23.39 -0.49
N ARG A 74 -7.15 23.82 -1.76
CA ARG A 74 -8.23 24.66 -2.31
C ARG A 74 -9.17 23.84 -3.16
N PHE A 75 -10.47 24.07 -3.00
CA PHE A 75 -11.56 23.47 -3.77
C PHE A 75 -12.07 24.43 -4.82
#